data_AF-X1SVR9-F1
#
_entry.id   AF-X1SVR9-F1
#
_cell.length_a   1.000
_cell.length_b   1.000
_cell.length_c   1.000
_cell.angle_alpha   90.00
_cell.angle_beta   90.00
_cell.angle_gamma   90.00
#
_symmetry.space_group_name_H-M   'P 1'
#
loop_
_entity.id
_entity.type
_entity.pdbx_description
1 polymer ?
#
loop_
_entity_poly.entity_id
_entity_poly.type
_entity_poly.pdbx_seq_one_letter_code
_entity_poly.pdbx_strand_id
1 'polypeptide(L)' 'ALQGGSTEFKGMEATYPTFGTLQKVIFKSSFGAAEANFTWEEWTVDNGAAADKNLNRKVESLGTKSGGTWTLEVSITLT' A
#
# COMPACT_ATOMS: atom_id res chain seq x y z
N ALA A 1 6.98 -5.35 7.47
CA ALA A 1 7.63 -4.33 6.64
C ALA A 1 7.85 -4.90 5.24
N LEU A 2 8.06 -4.04 4.24
CA LEU A 2 8.56 -4.45 2.92
C LEU A 2 9.97 -5.06 3.05
N GLN A 3 10.30 -6.00 2.18
CA GLN A 3 11.55 -6.75 2.18
C GLN A 3 12.37 -6.58 0.89
N GLY A 4 11.76 -6.02 -0.17
CA GLY A 4 12.39 -5.77 -1.46
C GLY A 4 13.57 -4.80 -1.40
N GLY A 5 14.46 -4.89 -2.39
CA GLY A 5 15.62 -3.98 -2.52
C GLY A 5 15.26 -2.54 -2.89
N SER A 6 14.03 -2.29 -3.35
CA SER A 6 13.47 -0.95 -3.56
C SER A 6 12.10 -0.89 -2.88
N THR A 7 11.90 0.11 -2.03
CA THR A 7 10.71 0.28 -1.21
C THR A 7 10.31 1.74 -1.16
N GLU A 8 9.02 2.02 -1.17
CA GLU A 8 8.47 3.36 -1.00
C GLU A 8 7.23 3.27 -0.12
N PHE A 9 7.10 4.17 0.85
CA PHE A 9 5.93 4.25 1.72
C PHE A 9 5.16 5.53 1.40
N LYS A 10 3.84 5.42 1.25
CA LYS A 10 2.98 6.55 0.89
C LYS A 10 1.82 6.66 1.85
N GLY A 11 1.68 7.84 2.45
CA GLY A 11 0.50 8.19 3.24
C GLY A 11 -0.78 8.03 2.41
N MET A 12 -1.85 7.61 3.08
CA MET A 12 -3.15 7.38 2.44
C MET A 12 -3.75 8.67 1.88
N GLU A 13 -4.62 8.51 0.89
CA GLU A 13 -5.46 9.61 0.38
C GLU A 13 -6.34 10.17 1.51
N ALA A 14 -6.72 11.46 1.44
CA ALA A 14 -7.30 12.22 2.55
C ALA A 14 -8.60 11.67 3.17
N THR A 15 -9.30 10.75 2.50
CA THR A 15 -10.53 10.09 3.00
C THR A 15 -10.34 8.61 3.28
N TYR A 16 -9.10 8.12 3.27
CA TYR A 16 -8.74 6.73 3.53
C TYR A 16 -7.92 6.63 4.83
N PRO A 17 -8.03 5.51 5.57
CA PRO A 17 -8.81 4.33 5.23
C PRO A 17 -10.31 4.56 5.40
N THR A 18 -11.12 3.87 4.61
CA THR A 18 -12.55 3.77 4.87
C THR A 18 -12.85 2.45 5.56
N PHE A 19 -13.78 2.47 6.50
CA PHE A 19 -14.27 1.27 7.17
C PHE A 19 -15.78 1.21 7.00
N GLY A 20 -16.30 0.00 6.82
CA GLY A 20 -17.72 -0.20 6.54
C GLY A 20 -18.35 -1.29 7.40
N THR A 21 -19.43 -1.85 6.89
CA THR A 21 -20.02 -3.07 7.44
C THR A 21 -19.15 -4.29 7.11
N LEU A 22 -19.46 -5.44 7.70
CA LEU A 22 -18.79 -6.74 7.42
C LEU A 22 -17.32 -6.82 7.83
N GLN A 23 -16.90 -6.07 8.86
CA GLN A 23 -15.52 -6.08 9.36
C GLN A 23 -14.47 -5.82 8.25
N LYS A 24 -14.83 -4.97 7.28
CA LYS A 24 -14.00 -4.65 6.12
C LYS A 24 -13.45 -3.23 6.20
N VAL A 25 -12.16 -3.10 5.88
CA VAL A 25 -11.42 -1.84 5.78
C VAL A 25 -10.80 -1.73 4.39
N ILE A 26 -10.87 -0.54 3.78
CA ILE A 26 -10.24 -0.23 2.49
C ILE A 26 -9.15 0.81 2.73
N PHE A 27 -7.95 0.50 2.28
CA PHE A 27 -6.78 1.37 2.30
C PHE A 27 -6.45 1.78 0.87
N LYS A 28 -6.07 3.05 0.65
CA LYS A 28 -5.77 3.55 -0.69
C LYS A 28 -4.69 4.62 -0.67
N SER A 29 -3.70 4.46 -1.56
CA SER A 29 -2.64 5.43 -1.81
C SER A 29 -2.35 5.54 -3.31
N SER A 30 -2.09 6.76 -3.77
CA SER A 30 -1.69 7.04 -5.15
C SER A 30 -0.24 7.53 -5.20
N PHE A 31 0.56 6.89 -6.05
CA PHE A 31 1.97 7.18 -6.30
C PHE A 31 2.07 7.92 -7.64
N GLY A 32 2.47 9.19 -7.58
CA GLY A 32 2.58 10.06 -8.74
C GLY A 32 3.71 9.67 -9.70
N ALA A 33 3.86 10.43 -10.79
CA ALA A 33 4.79 10.10 -11.87
C ALA A 33 6.26 9.94 -11.44
N ALA A 34 6.70 10.63 -10.39
CA ALA A 34 8.07 10.58 -9.88
C ALA A 34 8.28 9.56 -8.74
N GLU A 35 7.22 8.91 -8.26
CA GLU A 35 7.25 8.08 -7.06
C GLU A 35 7.26 6.60 -7.41
N ALA A 36 8.02 5.80 -6.68
CA ALA A 36 8.03 4.33 -6.78
C ALA A 36 8.22 3.77 -8.22
N ASN A 37 9.09 4.39 -9.02
CA ASN A 37 9.38 3.94 -10.40
C ASN A 37 10.35 2.75 -10.43
N PHE A 38 9.87 1.60 -9.97
CA PHE A 38 10.58 0.32 -9.95
C PHE A 38 9.57 -0.84 -10.04
N THR A 39 10.05 -2.09 -10.00
CA THR A 39 9.17 -3.28 -9.98
C THR A 39 8.55 -3.47 -8.60
N TRP A 40 7.22 -3.56 -8.55
CA TRP A 40 6.45 -3.76 -7.33
C TRP A 40 6.18 -5.26 -7.16
N GLU A 41 6.92 -5.91 -6.25
CA GLU A 41 6.84 -7.36 -6.00
C GLU A 41 6.07 -7.72 -4.72
N GLU A 42 5.68 -6.72 -3.94
CA GLU A 42 4.92 -6.87 -2.71
C GLU A 42 4.25 -5.55 -2.32
N TRP A 43 3.30 -5.64 -1.39
CA TRP A 43 2.74 -4.48 -0.71
C TRP A 43 2.54 -4.75 0.78
N THR A 44 2.44 -3.67 1.55
CA THR A 44 2.15 -3.69 2.97
C THR A 44 1.13 -2.62 3.35
N VAL A 45 0.30 -2.91 4.35
CA VAL A 45 -0.39 -1.90 5.15
C VAL A 45 0.32 -1.83 6.49
N ASP A 46 0.96 -0.70 6.78
CA ASP A 46 1.64 -0.42 8.04
C ASP A 46 1.12 0.89 8.66
N ASN A 47 1.34 1.03 9.97
CA ASN A 47 0.91 2.20 10.74
C ASN A 47 1.99 3.29 10.87
N GLY A 48 3.07 3.25 10.09
CA GLY A 48 4.11 4.28 10.07
C GLY A 48 4.72 4.67 11.44
N ALA A 49 5.03 5.97 11.57
CA ALA A 49 6.24 6.61 12.13
C ALA A 49 6.74 6.28 13.56
N ALA A 50 6.11 5.41 14.34
CA ALA A 50 6.71 4.86 15.55
C ALA A 50 6.14 3.47 15.85
N ALA A 51 7.05 2.48 15.87
CA ALA A 51 6.81 1.04 15.87
C ALA A 51 6.08 0.57 14.60
N ASP A 52 6.86 0.07 13.62
CA ASP A 52 6.45 -0.52 12.33
C ASP A 52 5.52 -1.74 12.51
N LYS A 53 4.32 -1.50 13.01
CA LYS A 53 3.26 -2.50 13.14
C LYS A 53 2.66 -2.69 11.76
N ASN A 54 3.17 -3.71 11.09
CA ASN A 54 2.62 -4.19 9.85
C ASN A 54 1.31 -4.93 10.14
N LEU A 55 0.21 -4.40 9.62
CA LEU A 55 -1.10 -5.02 9.72
C LEU A 55 -1.18 -6.22 8.76
N ASN A 56 -0.75 -6.01 7.52
CA ASN A 56 -0.79 -7.04 6.49
C ASN A 56 0.30 -6.80 5.45
N ARG A 57 0.91 -7.88 4.96
CA ARG A 57 1.84 -7.87 3.83
C ARG A 57 1.44 -8.97 2.86
N LYS A 58 1.54 -8.69 1.57
CA LYS A 58 1.34 -9.69 0.52
C LYS A 58 2.48 -9.59 -0.49
N VAL A 59 3.11 -10.72 -0.77
CA VAL A 59 4.04 -10.86 -1.89
C VAL A 59 3.22 -11.17 -3.13
N GLU A 60 3.19 -10.24 -4.07
CA GLU A 60 2.58 -10.43 -5.38
C GLU A 60 3.18 -9.44 -6.37
N SER A 61 3.44 -9.90 -7.60
CA SER A 61 3.95 -9.04 -8.65
C SER A 61 2.83 -8.15 -9.18
N LEU A 62 2.97 -6.84 -8.99
CA LEU A 62 2.05 -5.80 -9.47
C LEU A 62 2.57 -5.13 -10.76
N GLY A 63 3.77 -5.51 -11.22
CA GLY A 63 4.42 -5.01 -12.42
C GLY A 63 5.47 -3.94 -12.17
N THR A 64 6.03 -3.41 -13.26
CA THR A 64 7.07 -2.36 -13.22
C THR A 64 6.47 -1.01 -13.55
N LYS A 65 6.55 -0.07 -12.60
CA LYS A 65 6.14 1.31 -12.80
C LYS A 65 7.28 2.11 -13.41
N SER A 66 7.04 2.73 -14.57
CA SER A 66 8.00 3.59 -15.27
C SER A 66 7.54 5.05 -15.41
N GLY A 67 6.33 5.37 -14.95
CA GLY A 67 5.74 6.70 -15.01
C GLY A 67 4.23 6.67 -14.75
N GLY A 68 3.59 7.84 -14.86
CA GLY A 68 2.18 8.02 -14.58
C GLY A 68 1.81 7.84 -13.10
N THR A 69 0.51 7.95 -12.80
CA THR A 69 0.00 7.71 -11.45
C THR A 69 -0.44 6.27 -11.33
N TRP A 70 0.09 5.55 -10.35
CA TRP A 70 -0.38 4.22 -9.97
C TRP A 70 -1.10 4.31 -8.64
N THR A 71 -2.28 3.70 -8.55
CA THR A 71 -3.09 3.69 -7.34
C THR A 71 -3.15 2.26 -6.81
N LEU A 72 -2.73 2.09 -5.56
CA LEU A 72 -2.90 0.83 -4.84
C LEU A 72 -4.11 0.96 -3.92
N GLU A 73 -5.10 0.09 -4.10
CA GLU A 73 -6.28 -0.04 -3.25
C GLU A 73 -6.33 -1.45 -2.67
N VAL A 74 -6.37 -1.55 -1.34
CA VAL A 74 -6.35 -2.81 -0.61
C VAL A 74 -7.61 -2.92 0.23
N SER A 75 -8.35 -4.01 0.04
CA SER A 75 -9.52 -4.36 0.85
C SER A 75 -9.14 -5.51 1.80
N ILE A 76 -9.20 -5.27 3.11
CA ILE A 76 -8.97 -6.29 4.14
C ILE A 76 -10.29 -6.56 4.86
N THR A 77 -10.67 -7.84 4.96
CA THR A 77 -11.78 -8.30 5.80
C THR A 77 -11.19 -9.02 7.01
N LEU A 78 -11.61 -8.64 8.21
CA LEU A 78 -11.26 -9.32 9.45
C LEU A 78 -12.29 -10.42 9.72
N THR A 79 -11.81 -11.60 10.09
CA THR A 79 -12.62 -12.81 10.37
C THR A 79 -12.20 -13.45 11.67
#